data_AF-J4UJ62-F1
#
_entry.id   AF-J4UJ62-F1
#
_cell.length_a   1.000
_cell.length_b   1.000
_cell.length_c   1.000
_cell.angle_alpha   90.00
_cell.angle_beta   90.00
_cell.angle_gamma   90.00
#
_symmetry.space_group_name_H-M   'P 1'
#
loop_
_entity.id
_entity.type
_entity.pdbx_description
1 polymer ?
#
loop_
_entity_poly.entity_id
_entity_poly.type
_entity_poly.pdbx_seq_one_letter_code
_entity_poly.pdbx_strand_id
1 'polypeptide(L)'
;MLSSFSVAVPFNQRSAENNRPDCVEKEQNDGYVVDEKPEDNGTNLDAPTPINVDTPGDKLPWVKPGSYKAVACERSKKEKFCGSQSFCMLYNFGFRPDDRYKSAHECLAAREKRPAPKVVYRGDNRAPEVFQKAGGITPTLDRPMLNESYSLKAHHEGRKLVPTAYSSTTSLFGTAFGYSLRNNKGDGWVYKIHPTPNMIDLGASNFTLEWFNEEEFSALGGIRWDQVEAWMAIPNMVTGKKITSDDPHMFREEEAFIKKFPEQKWIKNDEYNPKYDEFTTSGGQPQLAGDDFNLEKYKEKTLEQWAFDFLDKNGAPVGWTGTFPFIGPAESDPVRKI
;
A
#
# COMPACT_ATOMS: atom_id res chain seq x y z
N MET A 1 -61.56 18.54 21.38
CA MET A 1 -61.69 17.52 20.32
C MET A 1 -60.94 18.09 19.12
N LEU A 2 -59.81 17.60 18.63
CA LEU A 2 -59.32 16.23 18.45
C LEU A 2 -57.82 16.13 18.80
N SER A 3 -57.44 14.91 19.16
CA SER A 3 -56.16 14.48 19.74
C SER A 3 -55.10 14.16 18.68
N SER A 4 -53.86 14.47 19.03
CA SER A 4 -52.63 14.02 18.38
C SER A 4 -52.50 12.50 18.36
N PHE A 5 -51.92 11.96 17.28
CA PHE A 5 -51.25 10.66 17.25
C PHE A 5 -50.02 10.74 16.34
N SER A 6 -48.83 10.73 16.94
CA SER A 6 -47.58 10.38 16.28
C SER A 6 -47.46 8.86 16.25
N VAL A 7 -47.21 8.29 15.07
CA VAL A 7 -46.79 6.89 14.94
C VAL A 7 -45.37 6.89 14.42
N ALA A 8 -44.45 6.46 15.29
CA ALA A 8 -43.07 6.16 14.97
C ALA A 8 -43.00 4.84 14.18
N VAL A 9 -42.24 4.84 13.09
CA VAL A 9 -41.86 3.62 12.36
C VAL A 9 -40.45 3.23 12.82
N PRO A 10 -40.22 2.00 13.32
CA PRO A 10 -38.91 1.60 13.81
C PRO A 10 -37.97 1.28 12.64
N PHE A 11 -36.78 1.89 12.66
CA PHE A 11 -35.68 1.52 11.78
C PHE A 11 -35.08 0.21 12.30
N ASN A 12 -35.28 -0.86 11.53
CA ASN A 12 -34.87 -2.21 11.88
C ASN A 12 -33.36 -2.36 11.65
N GLN A 13 -32.59 -2.48 12.74
CA GLN A 13 -31.21 -2.96 12.71
C GLN A 13 -31.22 -4.44 12.26
N ARG A 14 -30.60 -4.75 11.13
CA ARG A 14 -30.11 -6.10 10.85
C ARG A 14 -28.60 -6.09 10.78
N SER A 15 -28.04 -6.79 11.76
CA SER A 15 -26.69 -7.32 11.84
C SER A 15 -26.28 -7.99 10.52
N ALA A 16 -25.19 -7.52 9.92
CA ALA A 16 -24.44 -8.30 8.96
C ALA A 16 -23.47 -9.19 9.74
N GLU A 17 -23.76 -10.49 9.68
CA GLU A 17 -23.08 -11.58 10.33
C GLU A 17 -21.64 -11.75 9.83
N ASN A 18 -20.84 -12.37 10.70
CA ASN A 18 -19.50 -12.87 10.43
C ASN A 18 -19.49 -13.76 9.18
N ASN A 19 -18.68 -13.40 8.18
CA ASN A 19 -18.14 -14.37 7.23
C ASN A 19 -16.71 -13.97 6.85
N ARG A 20 -15.75 -14.73 7.42
CA ARG A 20 -14.41 -14.91 6.86
C ARG A 20 -14.57 -15.65 5.53
N PRO A 21 -13.95 -15.21 4.43
CA PRO A 21 -13.60 -16.15 3.38
C PRO A 21 -12.30 -16.84 3.79
N ASP A 22 -12.42 -18.11 4.17
CA ASP A 22 -11.30 -19.04 4.20
C ASP A 22 -10.76 -19.16 2.77
N CYS A 23 -9.60 -18.56 2.50
CA CYS A 23 -8.85 -18.80 1.26
C CYS A 23 -7.93 -20.01 1.45
N VAL A 24 -8.51 -21.19 1.63
CA VAL A 24 -7.82 -22.49 1.45
C VAL A 24 -8.82 -23.50 0.90
N GLU A 25 -9.05 -23.48 -0.41
CA GLU A 25 -9.56 -24.69 -1.08
C GLU A 25 -8.36 -25.51 -1.53
N LYS A 26 -8.22 -26.68 -0.91
CA LYS A 26 -7.38 -27.77 -1.40
C LYS A 26 -8.08 -28.36 -2.61
N GLU A 27 -7.56 -28.13 -3.82
CA GLU A 27 -7.90 -28.98 -4.94
C GLU A 27 -7.01 -30.22 -4.95
N GLN A 28 -7.68 -31.37 -4.99
CA GLN A 28 -7.10 -32.69 -5.15
C GLN A 28 -6.63 -32.89 -6.59
N ASN A 29 -5.53 -33.64 -6.70
CA ASN A 29 -4.95 -34.23 -7.90
C ASN A 29 -5.95 -34.56 -9.02
N ASP A 30 -5.62 -34.14 -10.24
CA ASP A 30 -5.87 -34.95 -11.43
C ASP A 30 -4.79 -34.72 -12.50
N GLY A 31 -4.30 -35.83 -13.07
CA GLY A 31 -3.81 -35.90 -14.45
C GLY A 31 -2.44 -35.32 -14.77
N TYR A 32 -1.38 -36.09 -14.52
CA TYR A 32 -0.07 -35.91 -15.13
C TYR A 32 -0.16 -36.13 -16.65
N VAL A 33 0.02 -35.09 -17.45
CA VAL A 33 0.36 -35.20 -18.88
C VAL A 33 1.79 -34.73 -19.05
N VAL A 34 2.64 -35.66 -19.50
CA VAL A 34 4.05 -35.43 -19.78
C VAL A 34 4.13 -34.87 -21.20
N ASP A 35 4.51 -33.60 -21.33
CA ASP A 35 4.90 -33.04 -22.61
C ASP A 35 6.34 -32.52 -22.54
N GLU A 36 7.00 -32.71 -23.67
CA GLU A 36 8.45 -32.83 -23.87
C GLU A 36 9.23 -31.53 -23.60
N LYS A 37 10.46 -31.72 -23.10
CA LYS A 37 11.44 -30.64 -22.86
C LYS A 37 11.82 -29.95 -24.18
N PRO A 38 11.81 -28.62 -24.26
CA PRO A 38 12.66 -27.91 -25.21
C PRO A 38 14.09 -27.84 -24.65
N GLU A 39 15.04 -28.21 -25.51
CA GLU A 39 16.48 -28.13 -25.27
C GLU A 39 16.93 -26.68 -25.01
N ASP A 40 17.62 -26.48 -23.89
CA ASP A 40 18.22 -25.21 -23.48
C ASP A 40 19.54 -25.01 -24.23
N ASN A 41 19.50 -24.21 -25.31
CA ASN A 41 20.71 -23.76 -26.00
C ASN A 41 21.38 -22.68 -25.15
N GLY A 42 22.36 -23.12 -24.38
CA GLY A 42 23.17 -22.30 -23.48
C GLY A 42 23.71 -21.04 -24.13
N THR A 43 23.33 -19.90 -23.55
CA THR A 43 24.16 -18.70 -23.57
C THR A 43 24.65 -18.47 -22.14
N ASN A 44 25.98 -18.55 -22.02
CA ASN A 44 26.76 -18.39 -20.81
C ASN A 44 26.57 -16.97 -20.28
N LEU A 45 25.63 -16.77 -19.37
CA LEU A 45 25.55 -15.55 -18.57
C LEU A 45 26.50 -15.73 -17.39
N ASP A 46 27.62 -15.02 -17.45
CA ASP A 46 28.63 -14.94 -16.41
C ASP A 46 27.95 -14.83 -15.04
N ALA A 47 28.30 -15.78 -14.16
CA ALA A 47 27.87 -15.74 -12.78
C ALA A 47 28.32 -14.41 -12.15
N PRO A 48 27.43 -13.66 -11.47
CA PRO A 48 27.86 -12.47 -10.77
C PRO A 48 28.93 -12.85 -9.74
N THR A 49 30.02 -12.11 -9.79
CA THR A 49 31.19 -12.28 -8.92
C THR A 49 30.72 -12.28 -7.45
N PRO A 50 31.25 -13.17 -6.59
CA PRO A 50 30.97 -13.10 -5.16
C PRO A 50 31.43 -11.73 -4.65
N ILE A 51 30.48 -10.89 -4.23
CA ILE A 51 30.80 -9.64 -3.55
C ILE A 51 31.44 -10.06 -2.22
N ASN A 52 32.71 -9.74 -2.07
CA ASN A 52 33.48 -10.02 -0.88
C ASN A 52 33.00 -9.07 0.23
N VAL A 53 32.14 -9.55 1.13
CA VAL A 53 31.47 -8.74 2.18
C VAL A 53 32.37 -8.51 3.40
N ASP A 54 33.69 -8.70 3.25
CA ASP A 54 34.65 -8.71 4.36
C ASP A 54 35.18 -7.31 4.72
N THR A 55 34.70 -6.23 4.10
CA THR A 55 35.02 -4.86 4.55
C THR A 55 33.99 -4.40 5.59
N PRO A 56 34.37 -4.18 6.85
CA PRO A 56 33.45 -3.62 7.85
C PRO A 56 33.00 -2.22 7.43
N GLY A 57 31.75 -2.08 6.98
CA GLY A 57 31.14 -0.78 6.66
C GLY A 57 30.33 -0.74 5.36
N ASP A 58 30.56 -1.65 4.42
CA ASP A 58 29.88 -1.61 3.12
C ASP A 58 28.51 -2.31 3.21
N LYS A 59 27.44 -1.55 2.94
CA LYS A 59 26.08 -2.07 2.87
C LYS A 59 25.85 -2.78 1.54
N LEU A 60 25.06 -3.85 1.55
CA LEU A 60 24.63 -4.52 0.33
C LEU A 60 23.69 -3.63 -0.48
N PRO A 61 23.77 -3.61 -1.83
CA PRO A 61 22.85 -2.83 -2.66
C PRO A 61 21.39 -3.20 -2.42
N TRP A 62 20.49 -2.22 -2.52
CA TRP A 62 19.05 -2.50 -2.49
C TRP A 62 18.61 -3.19 -3.79
N VAL A 63 18.01 -4.38 -3.66
CA VAL A 63 17.53 -5.18 -4.78
C VAL A 63 16.04 -4.99 -4.95
N LYS A 64 15.62 -4.51 -6.12
CA LYS A 64 14.20 -4.53 -6.50
C LYS A 64 13.75 -5.96 -6.84
N PRO A 65 12.53 -6.37 -6.45
CA PRO A 65 11.97 -7.67 -6.82
C PRO A 65 11.94 -7.89 -8.33
N GLY A 66 12.21 -9.12 -8.76
CA GLY A 66 12.12 -9.51 -10.17
C GLY A 66 10.67 -9.82 -10.55
N SER A 67 10.02 -8.92 -11.30
CA SER A 67 8.65 -8.99 -11.85
C SER A 67 7.79 -10.17 -11.37
N TYR A 68 7.60 -11.20 -12.21
CA TYR A 68 6.72 -12.36 -11.96
C TYR A 68 7.29 -13.35 -10.94
N LYS A 69 8.62 -13.45 -10.80
CA LYS A 69 9.26 -14.45 -9.93
C LYS A 69 9.17 -14.09 -8.43
N ALA A 70 8.71 -12.89 -8.09
CA ALA A 70 8.47 -12.48 -6.72
C ALA A 70 7.44 -13.38 -5.99
N VAL A 71 6.46 -13.96 -6.71
CA VAL A 71 5.51 -14.94 -6.15
C VAL A 71 6.22 -16.19 -5.62
N ALA A 72 7.35 -16.56 -6.23
CA ALA A 72 8.17 -17.67 -5.81
C ALA A 72 9.17 -17.29 -4.70
N CYS A 73 9.02 -16.15 -4.02
CA CYS A 73 9.99 -15.70 -3.03
C CYS A 73 10.13 -16.70 -1.87
N GLU A 74 9.04 -17.18 -1.30
CA GLU A 74 9.07 -18.14 -0.17
C GLU A 74 9.76 -19.46 -0.55
N ARG A 75 9.59 -19.91 -1.80
CA ARG A 75 10.18 -21.15 -2.31
C ARG A 75 11.64 -20.97 -2.71
N SER A 76 11.95 -19.89 -3.43
CA SER A 76 13.29 -19.66 -3.97
C SER A 76 14.26 -19.15 -2.91
N LYS A 77 13.77 -18.35 -1.96
CA LYS A 77 14.56 -17.66 -0.92
C LYS A 77 15.80 -16.96 -1.48
N LYS A 78 15.72 -16.48 -2.73
CA LYS A 78 16.83 -15.78 -3.39
C LYS A 78 16.45 -14.32 -3.54
N GLU A 79 17.27 -13.45 -2.96
CA GLU A 79 17.03 -12.00 -2.96
C GLU A 79 16.84 -11.42 -4.36
N LYS A 80 17.60 -11.88 -5.35
CA LYS A 80 17.45 -11.47 -6.76
C LYS A 80 16.05 -11.71 -7.35
N PHE A 81 15.24 -12.57 -6.74
CA PHE A 81 13.85 -12.81 -7.14
C PHE A 81 12.88 -12.11 -6.20
N CYS A 82 13.11 -12.23 -4.89
CA CYS A 82 12.28 -11.65 -3.85
C CYS A 82 12.29 -10.10 -3.81
N GLY A 83 13.42 -9.49 -4.17
CA GLY A 83 13.76 -8.14 -3.72
C GLY A 83 14.17 -8.11 -2.25
N SER A 84 14.91 -7.08 -1.86
CA SER A 84 15.47 -6.92 -0.52
C SER A 84 14.42 -6.89 0.58
N GLN A 85 13.30 -6.19 0.37
CA GLN A 85 12.21 -6.09 1.34
C GLN A 85 11.61 -7.46 1.64
N SER A 86 11.06 -8.13 0.63
CA SER A 86 10.43 -9.45 0.79
C SER A 86 11.42 -10.48 1.33
N PHE A 87 12.66 -10.47 0.83
CA PHE A 87 13.71 -11.36 1.29
C PHE A 87 13.96 -11.22 2.79
N CYS A 88 14.13 -9.99 3.29
CA CYS A 88 14.34 -9.78 4.72
C CYS A 88 13.08 -10.01 5.55
N MET A 89 11.89 -9.79 5.01
CA MET A 89 10.65 -10.01 5.77
C MET A 89 10.36 -11.50 6.02
N LEU A 90 10.97 -12.42 5.26
CA LEU A 90 10.88 -13.87 5.50
C LEU A 90 11.28 -14.28 6.93
N TYR A 91 12.20 -13.57 7.58
CA TYR A 91 12.60 -13.86 8.97
C TYR A 91 11.46 -13.71 9.96
N ASN A 92 10.50 -12.80 9.71
CA ASN A 92 9.36 -12.59 10.60
C ASN A 92 8.36 -13.76 10.54
N PHE A 93 8.45 -14.61 9.51
CA PHE A 93 7.61 -15.79 9.32
C PHE A 93 8.35 -17.10 9.64
N GLY A 94 9.48 -17.02 10.35
CA GLY A 94 10.28 -18.19 10.74
C GLY A 94 11.09 -18.81 9.60
N PHE A 95 11.07 -18.24 8.40
CA PHE A 95 11.96 -18.65 7.32
C PHE A 95 13.34 -18.05 7.54
N ARG A 96 14.39 -18.84 7.27
CA ARG A 96 15.77 -18.37 7.23
C ARG A 96 16.26 -18.39 5.78
N PRO A 97 16.13 -17.28 5.04
CA PRO A 97 16.62 -17.21 3.67
C PRO A 97 18.14 -17.06 3.58
N ASP A 98 18.79 -16.66 4.68
CA ASP A 98 20.23 -16.49 4.81
C ASP A 98 20.63 -16.70 6.28
N ASP A 99 21.71 -17.42 6.55
CA ASP A 99 22.15 -17.67 7.93
C ASP A 99 23.03 -16.52 8.49
N ARG A 100 23.38 -15.53 7.66
CA ARG A 100 24.17 -14.36 8.08
C ARG A 100 23.43 -13.40 9.01
N TYR A 101 22.10 -13.39 8.97
CA TYR A 101 21.26 -12.48 9.76
C TYR A 101 20.34 -13.26 10.69
N LYS A 102 19.99 -12.67 11.84
CA LYS A 102 19.12 -13.29 12.85
C LYS A 102 17.69 -12.77 12.81
N SER A 103 17.45 -11.66 12.11
CA SER A 103 16.15 -10.99 12.05
C SER A 103 15.97 -10.20 10.75
N ALA A 104 14.72 -9.85 10.44
CA ALA A 104 14.39 -8.95 9.34
C ALA A 104 15.06 -7.58 9.51
N HIS A 105 15.11 -7.08 10.75
CA HIS A 105 15.73 -5.79 11.08
C HIS A 105 17.23 -5.78 10.74
N GLU A 106 17.97 -6.81 11.19
CA GLU A 106 19.40 -6.94 10.90
C GLU A 106 19.66 -7.10 9.39
N CYS A 107 18.83 -7.90 8.72
CA CYS A 107 18.87 -8.08 7.27
C CYS A 107 18.68 -6.74 6.54
N LEU A 108 17.66 -5.95 6.87
CA LEU A 108 17.42 -4.64 6.25
C LEU A 108 18.52 -3.62 6.59
N ALA A 109 19.05 -3.65 7.81
CA ALA A 109 20.12 -2.75 8.25
C ALA A 109 21.42 -2.96 7.45
N ALA A 110 21.67 -4.20 7.02
CA ALA A 110 22.82 -4.58 6.19
C ALA A 110 22.71 -4.14 4.72
N ARG A 111 21.61 -3.48 4.32
CA ARG A 111 21.37 -2.99 2.97
C ARG A 111 21.42 -1.47 2.88
N GLU A 112 21.71 -0.99 1.69
CA GLU A 112 21.45 0.39 1.29
C GLU A 112 19.98 0.72 1.52
N LYS A 113 19.69 2.01 1.76
CA LYS A 113 18.31 2.44 1.93
C LYS A 113 17.54 2.18 0.64
N ARG A 114 16.29 1.73 0.79
CA ARG A 114 15.34 1.65 -0.32
C ARG A 114 15.30 3.00 -1.04
N PRO A 115 15.51 3.04 -2.37
CA PRO A 115 15.36 4.27 -3.13
C PRO A 115 13.92 4.77 -3.00
N ALA A 116 13.74 6.05 -2.73
CA ALA A 116 12.42 6.64 -2.68
C ALA A 116 11.75 6.54 -4.07
N PRO A 117 10.45 6.20 -4.13
CA PRO A 117 9.74 6.12 -5.40
C PRO A 117 9.63 7.51 -6.01
N LYS A 118 9.64 7.58 -7.36
CA LYS A 118 9.30 8.81 -8.09
C LYS A 118 7.80 8.99 -8.29
N VAL A 119 7.05 7.88 -8.18
CA VAL A 119 5.61 7.79 -8.36
C VAL A 119 5.12 6.72 -7.38
N VAL A 120 3.99 6.99 -6.74
CA VAL A 120 3.20 5.96 -6.06
C VAL A 120 1.84 5.83 -6.74
N TYR A 121 1.23 4.66 -6.59
CA TYR A 121 -0.04 4.30 -7.19
C TYR A 121 -1.08 4.03 -6.11
N ARG A 122 -2.35 4.26 -6.45
CA ARG A 122 -3.48 3.82 -5.65
C ARG A 122 -4.54 3.18 -6.53
N GLY A 123 -4.98 1.99 -6.16
CA GLY A 123 -6.21 1.39 -6.70
C GLY A 123 -7.42 1.85 -5.90
N ASP A 124 -8.47 2.30 -6.55
CA ASP A 124 -9.74 2.62 -5.90
C ASP A 124 -10.92 2.31 -6.83
N ASN A 125 -12.09 2.01 -6.26
CA ASN A 125 -13.33 1.79 -7.01
C ASN A 125 -14.16 3.07 -7.15
N ARG A 126 -13.67 4.21 -6.62
CA ARG A 126 -14.27 5.53 -6.82
C ARG A 126 -13.63 6.20 -8.02
N ALA A 127 -14.48 6.86 -8.80
CA ALA A 127 -14.07 7.61 -9.99
C ALA A 127 -13.36 8.93 -9.63
N PRO A 128 -12.55 9.48 -10.54
CA PRO A 128 -11.78 10.72 -10.36
C PRO A 128 -12.61 11.90 -9.85
N GLU A 129 -13.84 12.05 -10.36
CA GLU A 129 -14.74 13.16 -10.03
C GLU A 129 -15.10 13.18 -8.54
N VAL A 130 -15.11 12.01 -7.90
CA VAL A 130 -15.35 11.88 -6.45
C VAL A 130 -14.21 12.52 -5.67
N PHE A 131 -12.97 12.24 -6.04
CA PHE A 131 -11.79 12.78 -5.36
C PHE A 131 -11.53 14.23 -5.71
N GLN A 132 -11.75 14.62 -6.97
CA GLN A 132 -11.71 16.01 -7.39
C GLN A 132 -12.68 16.87 -6.56
N LYS A 133 -13.95 16.44 -6.43
CA LYS A 133 -14.96 17.15 -5.62
C LYS A 133 -14.58 17.22 -4.13
N ALA A 134 -13.93 16.17 -3.60
CA ALA A 134 -13.45 16.14 -2.22
C ALA A 134 -12.15 16.93 -2.00
N GLY A 135 -11.52 17.45 -3.06
CA GLY A 135 -10.22 18.10 -3.00
C GLY A 135 -9.04 17.13 -2.82
N GLY A 136 -9.28 15.83 -2.89
CA GLY A 136 -8.26 14.79 -2.76
C GLY A 136 -8.79 13.41 -2.38
N ILE A 137 -7.86 12.47 -2.19
CA ILE A 137 -8.11 11.14 -1.65
C ILE A 137 -8.00 11.24 -0.13
N THR A 138 -9.15 11.19 0.54
CA THR A 138 -9.24 11.35 1.99
C THR A 138 -9.02 10.03 2.72
N PRO A 139 -8.54 10.07 3.98
CA PRO A 139 -8.67 8.94 4.89
C PRO A 139 -10.15 8.59 5.14
N THR A 140 -10.41 7.39 5.65
CA THR A 140 -11.78 6.98 6.03
C THR A 140 -12.14 7.58 7.39
N LEU A 141 -13.10 8.51 7.40
CA LEU A 141 -13.52 9.29 8.58
C LEU A 141 -15.01 9.10 8.90
N ASP A 142 -15.45 7.85 8.97
CA ASP A 142 -16.85 7.49 9.24
C ASP A 142 -17.22 7.53 10.73
N ARG A 143 -16.25 7.80 11.62
CA ARG A 143 -16.40 7.84 13.07
C ARG A 143 -15.29 8.68 13.73
N PRO A 144 -15.42 9.05 15.02
CA PRO A 144 -14.41 9.83 15.73
C PRO A 144 -13.03 9.16 15.72
N MET A 145 -12.00 9.98 15.53
CA MET A 145 -10.61 9.53 15.61
C MET A 145 -10.24 9.20 17.06
N LEU A 146 -9.49 8.12 17.23
CA LEU A 146 -8.91 7.70 18.51
C LEU A 146 -7.39 7.78 18.41
N ASN A 147 -6.68 7.65 19.53
CA ASN A 147 -5.22 7.54 19.49
C ASN A 147 -4.75 6.40 18.55
N GLU A 148 -5.45 5.26 18.54
CA GLU A 148 -5.16 4.13 17.66
C GLU A 148 -5.38 4.45 16.16
N SER A 149 -6.18 5.47 15.83
CA SER A 149 -6.39 5.89 14.45
C SER A 149 -5.13 6.41 13.75
N TYR A 150 -4.11 6.74 14.53
CA TYR A 150 -2.80 7.17 14.07
C TYR A 150 -1.77 6.03 14.05
N SER A 151 -2.16 4.80 14.38
CA SER A 151 -1.31 3.60 14.27
C SER A 151 -1.18 3.15 12.82
N LEU A 152 0.07 3.09 12.31
CA LEU A 152 0.38 2.50 11.02
C LEU A 152 -0.01 1.01 10.98
N LYS A 153 0.19 0.26 12.07
CA LYS A 153 -0.20 -1.14 12.17
C LYS A 153 -1.73 -1.30 12.08
N ALA A 154 -2.50 -0.48 12.80
CA ALA A 154 -3.96 -0.57 12.75
C ALA A 154 -4.49 -0.27 11.34
N HIS A 155 -3.84 0.66 10.63
CA HIS A 155 -4.11 0.96 9.23
C HIS A 155 -3.77 -0.19 8.30
N HIS A 156 -2.54 -0.70 8.38
CA HIS A 156 -2.02 -1.83 7.59
C HIS A 156 -2.88 -3.09 7.72
N GLU A 157 -3.33 -3.41 8.94
CA GLU A 157 -4.20 -4.56 9.21
C GLU A 157 -5.67 -4.32 8.79
N GLY A 158 -6.03 -3.09 8.43
CA GLY A 158 -7.40 -2.74 8.07
C GLY A 158 -8.40 -3.01 9.19
N ARG A 159 -8.05 -2.70 10.45
CA ARG A 159 -8.89 -2.99 11.62
C ARG A 159 -10.25 -2.32 11.47
N LYS A 160 -11.30 -3.12 11.20
CA LYS A 160 -12.66 -2.65 10.86
C LYS A 160 -13.28 -1.66 11.84
N LEU A 161 -12.84 -1.63 13.10
CA LEU A 161 -13.39 -0.77 14.15
C LEU A 161 -12.58 0.51 14.42
N VAL A 162 -11.42 0.68 13.76
CA VAL A 162 -10.53 1.83 13.94
C VAL A 162 -10.58 2.67 12.66
N PRO A 163 -11.09 3.92 12.67
CA PRO A 163 -10.87 4.79 11.52
C PRO A 163 -9.39 5.11 11.46
N THR A 164 -8.82 5.34 10.28
CA THR A 164 -7.38 5.52 10.13
C THR A 164 -7.09 6.90 9.57
N ALA A 165 -6.07 7.58 10.08
CA ALA A 165 -5.63 8.90 9.61
C ALA A 165 -4.93 8.85 8.24
N TYR A 166 -4.79 7.65 7.66
CA TYR A 166 -3.94 7.39 6.52
C TYR A 166 -4.73 7.03 5.25
N SER A 167 -4.15 7.35 4.10
CA SER A 167 -4.56 6.84 2.80
C SER A 167 -3.43 6.01 2.19
N SER A 168 -3.69 4.72 1.94
CA SER A 168 -2.69 3.80 1.36
C SER A 168 -2.36 4.13 -0.09
N THR A 169 -1.07 4.02 -0.42
CA THR A 169 -0.54 3.99 -1.78
C THR A 169 0.53 2.89 -1.85
N THR A 170 0.99 2.55 -3.05
CA THR A 170 2.02 1.53 -3.28
C THR A 170 2.98 2.01 -4.36
N SER A 171 4.25 1.64 -4.29
CA SER A 171 5.17 1.85 -5.41
C SER A 171 4.96 0.87 -6.58
N LEU A 172 4.02 -0.07 -6.46
CA LEU A 172 3.80 -1.16 -7.41
C LEU A 172 2.51 -0.95 -8.18
N PHE A 173 2.61 -0.83 -9.50
CA PHE A 173 1.44 -0.69 -10.35
C PHE A 173 0.48 -1.88 -10.18
N GLY A 174 1.01 -3.10 -10.17
CA GLY A 174 0.21 -4.32 -10.10
C GLY A 174 -0.61 -4.43 -8.82
N THR A 175 -0.06 -3.99 -7.68
CA THR A 175 -0.79 -3.92 -6.41
C THR A 175 -1.95 -2.93 -6.53
N ALA A 176 -1.71 -1.73 -7.06
CA ALA A 176 -2.78 -0.75 -7.29
C ALA A 176 -3.86 -1.27 -8.25
N PHE A 177 -3.47 -1.95 -9.33
CA PHE A 177 -4.37 -2.62 -10.26
C PHE A 177 -5.25 -3.69 -9.57
N GLY A 178 -4.68 -4.52 -8.71
CA GLY A 178 -5.45 -5.49 -7.91
C GLY A 178 -6.48 -4.80 -7.01
N TYR A 179 -6.09 -3.69 -6.37
CA TYR A 179 -6.96 -2.93 -5.49
C TYR A 179 -8.05 -2.13 -6.22
N SER A 180 -7.83 -1.69 -7.46
CA SER A 180 -8.84 -0.94 -8.21
C SER A 180 -10.10 -1.78 -8.48
N LEU A 181 -9.94 -3.11 -8.62
CA LEU A 181 -11.02 -4.05 -8.87
C LEU A 181 -11.37 -4.91 -7.63
N ARG A 182 -10.98 -4.46 -6.44
CA ARG A 182 -11.20 -5.23 -5.21
C ARG A 182 -12.68 -5.57 -5.02
N ASN A 183 -12.95 -6.85 -4.77
CA ASN A 183 -14.28 -7.44 -4.63
C ASN A 183 -15.15 -7.41 -5.91
N ASN A 184 -14.57 -7.17 -7.09
CA ASN A 184 -15.28 -7.11 -8.38
C ASN A 184 -16.53 -6.22 -8.35
N LYS A 185 -16.46 -5.07 -7.67
CA LYS A 185 -17.59 -4.16 -7.46
C LYS A 185 -17.97 -3.35 -8.71
N GLY A 186 -17.43 -3.70 -9.87
CA GLY A 186 -17.55 -2.95 -11.12
C GLY A 186 -16.18 -2.44 -11.56
N ASP A 187 -16.22 -1.41 -12.40
CA ASP A 187 -15.01 -0.76 -12.89
C ASP A 187 -14.26 -0.08 -11.74
N GLY A 188 -12.96 0.09 -11.94
CA GLY A 188 -12.05 0.71 -10.98
C GLY A 188 -11.13 1.71 -11.64
N TRP A 189 -10.28 2.33 -10.84
CA TRP A 189 -9.29 3.30 -11.28
C TRP A 189 -7.96 3.06 -10.58
N VAL A 190 -6.88 3.19 -11.35
CA VAL A 190 -5.52 3.33 -10.81
C VAL A 190 -5.15 4.80 -10.91
N TYR A 191 -4.73 5.38 -9.79
CA TYR A 191 -4.26 6.75 -9.69
C TYR A 191 -2.73 6.76 -9.67
N LYS A 192 -2.12 7.62 -10.49
CA LYS A 192 -0.69 7.93 -10.50
C LYS A 192 -0.48 9.20 -9.68
N ILE A 193 0.33 9.11 -8.63
CA ILE A 193 0.40 10.14 -7.59
C ILE A 193 1.86 10.52 -7.36
N HIS A 194 2.13 11.82 -7.34
CA HIS A 194 3.47 12.30 -7.01
C HIS A 194 3.73 12.14 -5.51
N PRO A 195 4.86 11.56 -5.07
CA PRO A 195 5.09 11.34 -3.66
C PRO A 195 5.44 12.62 -2.90
N THR A 196 4.96 12.76 -1.66
CA THR A 196 5.23 13.92 -0.79
C THR A 196 5.68 13.51 0.62
N PRO A 197 6.25 14.43 1.42
CA PRO A 197 6.85 14.05 2.70
C PRO A 197 5.85 13.58 3.76
N ASN A 198 4.54 13.77 3.59
CA ASN A 198 3.54 13.17 4.48
C ASN A 198 3.28 11.68 4.21
N MET A 199 3.89 11.10 3.17
CA MET A 199 3.82 9.66 2.87
C MET A 199 4.94 8.91 3.59
N ILE A 200 4.58 7.87 4.34
CA ILE A 200 5.48 7.10 5.21
C ILE A 200 5.76 5.74 4.61
N ASP A 201 7.03 5.35 4.50
CA ASP A 201 7.43 4.00 4.11
C ASP A 201 7.14 2.99 5.23
N LEU A 202 6.16 2.11 5.02
CA LEU A 202 5.78 1.10 6.02
C LEU A 202 6.88 0.06 6.23
N GLY A 203 7.59 -0.31 5.16
CA GLY A 203 8.72 -1.26 5.21
C GLY A 203 9.86 -0.77 6.09
N ALA A 204 10.01 0.55 6.22
CA ALA A 204 11.02 1.17 7.07
C ALA A 204 10.51 1.54 8.47
N SER A 205 9.24 1.29 8.80
CA SER A 205 8.59 1.73 10.05
C SER A 205 8.71 0.74 11.22
N ASN A 206 9.57 -0.27 11.09
CA ASN A 206 9.99 -1.15 12.19
C ASN A 206 8.85 -1.89 12.93
N PHE A 207 7.86 -2.39 12.21
CA PHE A 207 6.86 -3.34 12.72
C PHE A 207 6.67 -4.49 11.71
N THR A 208 6.04 -5.57 12.16
CA THR A 208 5.76 -6.72 11.29
C THR A 208 4.64 -6.38 10.31
N LEU A 209 4.94 -6.44 9.01
CA LEU A 209 3.96 -6.28 7.94
C LEU A 209 3.35 -7.64 7.58
N GLU A 210 2.03 -7.74 7.67
CA GLU A 210 1.26 -8.90 7.17
C GLU A 210 1.34 -8.99 5.63
N TRP A 211 1.28 -7.84 4.95
CA TRP A 211 1.24 -7.71 3.49
C TRP A 211 2.52 -7.06 2.97
N PHE A 212 3.67 -7.62 3.35
CA PHE A 212 4.99 -7.01 3.09
C PHE A 212 5.34 -6.83 1.60
N ASN A 213 4.65 -7.54 0.72
CA ASN A 213 4.83 -7.52 -0.73
C ASN A 213 4.07 -6.37 -1.42
N GLU A 214 3.23 -5.62 -0.69
CA GLU A 214 2.49 -4.47 -1.21
C GLU A 214 3.35 -3.21 -1.35
N GLU A 215 4.50 -3.16 -0.70
CA GLU A 215 5.41 -1.99 -0.75
C GLU A 215 4.66 -0.66 -0.47
N GLU A 216 3.81 -0.68 0.57
CA GLU A 216 2.92 0.43 0.92
C GLU A 216 3.68 1.68 1.37
N PHE A 217 3.18 2.82 0.90
CA PHE A 217 3.44 4.15 1.47
C PHE A 217 2.12 4.76 1.93
N SER A 218 1.98 5.02 3.22
CA SER A 218 0.73 5.55 3.78
C SER A 218 0.82 7.06 3.93
N ALA A 219 -0.10 7.78 3.28
CA ALA A 219 -0.18 9.24 3.35
C ALA A 219 -0.94 9.66 4.61
N LEU A 220 -0.23 10.18 5.62
CA LEU A 220 -0.87 10.72 6.82
C LEU A 220 -1.62 12.00 6.47
N GLY A 221 -2.91 12.02 6.83
CA GLY A 221 -3.80 13.14 6.56
C GLY A 221 -4.42 13.14 5.16
N GLY A 222 -4.11 12.15 4.32
CA GLY A 222 -4.63 12.00 2.95
C GLY A 222 -3.72 12.55 1.85
N ILE A 223 -4.25 12.59 0.62
CA ILE A 223 -3.52 12.96 -0.61
C ILE A 223 -4.33 14.04 -1.32
N ARG A 224 -3.69 15.15 -1.69
CA ARG A 224 -4.42 16.24 -2.35
C ARG A 224 -4.73 15.92 -3.81
N TRP A 225 -5.82 16.49 -4.33
CA TRP A 225 -6.17 16.31 -5.73
C TRP A 225 -5.09 16.86 -6.67
N ASP A 226 -4.52 18.02 -6.34
CA ASP A 226 -3.44 18.65 -7.11
C ASP A 226 -2.10 17.86 -7.05
N GLN A 227 -2.05 16.78 -6.26
CA GLN A 227 -0.91 15.85 -6.16
C GLN A 227 -1.07 14.62 -7.08
N VAL A 228 -2.29 14.36 -7.57
CA VAL A 228 -2.56 13.28 -8.52
C VAL A 228 -2.08 13.72 -9.90
N GLU A 229 -1.14 12.98 -10.50
CA GLU A 229 -0.58 13.28 -11.82
C GLU A 229 -1.53 12.84 -12.95
N ALA A 230 -2.13 11.67 -12.79
CA ALA A 230 -3.00 11.04 -13.78
C ALA A 230 -3.86 9.93 -13.16
N TRP A 231 -4.86 9.46 -13.90
CA TRP A 231 -5.59 8.24 -13.57
C TRP A 231 -5.82 7.38 -14.82
N MET A 232 -6.01 6.09 -14.62
CA MET A 232 -6.34 5.11 -15.65
C MET A 232 -7.60 4.40 -15.22
N ALA A 233 -8.63 4.42 -16.07
CA ALA A 233 -9.81 3.59 -15.87
C ALA A 233 -9.44 2.13 -16.10
N ILE A 234 -9.92 1.25 -15.23
CA ILE A 234 -9.70 -0.20 -15.28
C ILE A 234 -11.09 -0.84 -15.32
N PRO A 235 -11.59 -1.20 -16.51
CA PRO A 235 -12.86 -1.91 -16.61
C PRO A 235 -12.81 -3.25 -15.87
N ASN A 236 -13.92 -3.67 -15.25
CA ASN A 236 -13.99 -4.90 -14.44
C ASN A 236 -13.56 -6.17 -15.18
N MET A 237 -13.68 -6.18 -16.51
CA MET A 237 -13.30 -7.29 -17.38
C MET A 237 -12.10 -6.96 -18.26
N VAL A 238 -11.21 -6.06 -17.85
CA VAL A 238 -10.04 -5.66 -18.64
C VAL A 238 -9.16 -6.85 -19.06
N THR A 239 -9.05 -7.88 -18.23
CA THR A 239 -8.27 -9.10 -18.55
C THR A 239 -9.07 -10.14 -19.33
N GLY A 240 -10.35 -9.88 -19.62
CA GLY A 240 -11.29 -10.85 -20.19
C GLY A 240 -11.75 -11.93 -19.19
N LYS A 241 -11.30 -11.87 -17.94
CA LYS A 241 -11.63 -12.81 -16.86
C LYS A 241 -11.70 -12.08 -15.51
N LYS A 242 -12.16 -12.78 -14.47
CA LYS A 242 -12.03 -12.32 -13.09
C LYS A 242 -10.53 -12.27 -12.71
N ILE A 243 -10.13 -11.21 -12.04
CA ILE A 243 -8.77 -11.07 -11.50
C ILE A 243 -8.49 -12.15 -10.46
N THR A 244 -7.32 -12.77 -10.56
CA THR A 244 -6.79 -13.73 -9.60
C THR A 244 -5.70 -13.11 -8.73
N SER A 245 -5.25 -13.82 -7.70
CA SER A 245 -4.12 -13.41 -6.86
C SER A 245 -2.81 -13.23 -7.65
N ASP A 246 -2.69 -13.83 -8.83
CA ASP A 246 -1.46 -13.79 -9.63
C ASP A 246 -1.38 -12.54 -10.52
N ASP A 247 -2.51 -11.96 -10.91
CA ASP A 247 -2.52 -10.84 -11.87
C ASP A 247 -1.77 -9.60 -11.34
N PRO A 248 -1.89 -9.18 -10.07
CA PRO A 248 -1.06 -8.11 -9.49
C PRO A 248 0.45 -8.37 -9.60
N HIS A 249 0.88 -9.63 -9.54
CA HIS A 249 2.28 -9.99 -9.68
C HIS A 249 2.74 -10.02 -11.13
N MET A 250 1.87 -10.45 -12.05
CA MET A 250 2.13 -10.40 -13.49
C MET A 250 2.30 -8.96 -13.98
N PHE A 251 1.49 -8.04 -13.46
CA PHE A 251 1.47 -6.63 -13.82
C PHE A 251 2.16 -5.75 -12.78
N ARG A 252 3.18 -6.28 -12.09
CA ARG A 252 3.90 -5.53 -11.03
C ARG A 252 4.36 -4.15 -11.51
N GLU A 253 4.93 -4.11 -12.73
CA GLU A 253 5.38 -2.89 -13.40
C GLU A 253 4.33 -2.40 -14.40
N GLU A 254 4.18 -1.08 -14.52
CA GLU A 254 3.22 -0.41 -15.41
C GLU A 254 3.42 -0.82 -16.88
N GLU A 255 4.66 -0.91 -17.34
CA GLU A 255 5.01 -1.22 -18.72
C GLU A 255 4.51 -2.61 -19.14
N ALA A 256 4.53 -3.58 -18.20
CA ALA A 256 4.03 -4.92 -18.46
C ALA A 256 2.51 -4.92 -18.69
N PHE A 257 1.78 -4.09 -17.93
CA PHE A 257 0.33 -3.91 -18.10
C PHE A 257 0.00 -3.22 -19.42
N ILE A 258 0.61 -2.05 -19.69
CA ILE A 258 0.34 -1.27 -20.91
C ILE A 258 0.69 -2.05 -22.17
N LYS A 259 1.76 -2.84 -22.15
CA LYS A 259 2.12 -3.72 -23.28
C LYS A 259 1.01 -4.75 -23.58
N LYS A 260 0.33 -5.24 -22.55
CA LYS A 260 -0.74 -6.23 -22.69
C LYS A 260 -2.09 -5.60 -23.04
N PHE A 261 -2.36 -4.41 -22.52
CA PHE A 261 -3.62 -3.66 -22.65
C PHE A 261 -3.37 -2.23 -23.16
N PRO A 262 -2.91 -2.06 -24.41
CA PRO A 262 -2.47 -0.77 -24.96
C PRO A 262 -3.62 0.25 -25.12
N GLU A 263 -4.86 -0.20 -25.05
CA GLU A 263 -6.05 0.66 -25.06
C GLU A 263 -6.29 1.36 -23.73
N GLN A 264 -5.73 0.85 -22.61
CA GLN A 264 -5.79 1.52 -21.32
C GLN A 264 -4.76 2.65 -21.27
N LYS A 265 -5.26 3.88 -21.15
CA LYS A 265 -4.44 5.08 -21.22
C LYS A 265 -4.58 5.90 -19.95
N TRP A 266 -3.47 6.53 -19.57
CA TRP A 266 -3.48 7.57 -18.56
C TRP A 266 -4.23 8.79 -19.09
N ILE A 267 -5.17 9.26 -18.29
CA ILE A 267 -5.80 10.57 -18.41
C ILE A 267 -5.03 11.48 -17.47
N LYS A 268 -4.37 12.51 -18.03
CA LYS A 268 -3.59 13.47 -17.27
C LYS A 268 -4.52 14.32 -16.41
N ASN A 269 -4.10 14.61 -15.18
CA ASN A 269 -4.74 15.62 -14.35
C ASN A 269 -4.23 17.01 -14.74
N ASP A 270 -5.08 17.84 -15.34
CA ASP A 270 -4.71 19.22 -15.69
C ASP A 270 -4.57 20.12 -14.45
N GLU A 271 -5.06 19.68 -13.28
CA GLU A 271 -4.89 20.36 -11.99
C GLU A 271 -3.66 19.89 -11.21
N TYR A 272 -2.85 18.98 -11.77
CA TYR A 272 -1.58 18.60 -11.15
C TYR A 272 -0.69 19.83 -10.95
N ASN A 273 -0.14 19.98 -9.75
CA ASN A 273 0.70 21.09 -9.38
C ASN A 273 2.19 20.71 -9.44
N PRO A 274 2.98 21.25 -10.38
CA PRO A 274 4.40 20.91 -10.53
C PRO A 274 5.27 21.31 -9.33
N LYS A 275 4.75 22.07 -8.36
CA LYS A 275 5.45 22.27 -7.07
C LYS A 275 5.79 20.93 -6.39
N TYR A 276 5.06 19.85 -6.71
CA TYR A 276 5.31 18.56 -6.10
C TYR A 276 6.61 17.90 -6.59
N ASP A 277 7.11 18.27 -7.77
CA ASP A 277 8.27 17.67 -8.44
C ASP A 277 9.58 17.75 -7.61
N GLU A 278 9.65 18.65 -6.64
CA GLU A 278 10.81 18.80 -5.73
C GLU A 278 10.78 17.84 -4.53
N PHE A 279 9.63 17.19 -4.28
CA PHE A 279 9.42 16.38 -3.08
C PHE A 279 9.58 14.89 -3.34
N THR A 280 9.65 14.16 -2.22
CA THR A 280 9.65 12.70 -2.21
C THR A 280 9.00 12.22 -0.91
N THR A 281 8.83 10.91 -0.77
CA THR A 281 8.27 10.32 0.46
C THR A 281 9.16 10.60 1.66
N SER A 282 8.57 10.57 2.86
CA SER A 282 9.37 10.39 4.07
C SER A 282 9.92 8.96 4.16
N GLY A 283 10.89 8.75 5.04
CA GLY A 283 11.28 7.41 5.47
C GLY A 283 10.28 6.84 6.48
N GLY A 284 10.60 5.67 7.03
CA GLY A 284 9.77 5.03 8.05
C GLY A 284 9.64 5.85 9.34
N GLN A 285 8.52 5.65 10.03
CA GLN A 285 8.18 6.31 11.29
C GLN A 285 7.86 5.29 12.39
N PRO A 286 8.88 4.65 13.02
CA PRO A 286 8.66 3.66 14.08
C PRO A 286 7.81 4.14 15.26
N GLN A 287 7.87 5.43 15.59
CA GLN A 287 7.05 6.04 16.64
C GLN A 287 5.55 6.08 16.30
N LEU A 288 5.19 5.90 15.03
CA LEU A 288 3.80 5.77 14.55
C LEU A 288 3.40 4.32 14.29
N ALA A 289 4.28 3.34 14.52
CA ALA A 289 4.01 1.93 14.22
C ALA A 289 2.77 1.41 14.96
N GLY A 290 2.64 1.72 16.26
CA GLY A 290 1.48 1.37 17.07
C GLY A 290 1.35 -0.11 17.45
N ASP A 291 2.44 -0.88 17.36
CA ASP A 291 2.59 -2.18 18.01
C ASP A 291 3.22 -2.07 19.40
N ASP A 292 2.98 -3.06 20.27
CA ASP A 292 3.38 -3.03 21.68
C ASP A 292 4.85 -2.69 21.90
N PHE A 293 5.75 -3.22 21.05
CA PHE A 293 7.19 -2.94 21.15
C PHE A 293 7.52 -1.46 20.92
N ASN A 294 7.00 -0.86 19.84
CA ASN A 294 7.25 0.56 19.57
C ASN A 294 6.44 1.47 20.52
N LEU A 295 5.24 1.07 20.95
CA LEU A 295 4.46 1.81 21.95
C LEU A 295 5.21 1.95 23.27
N GLU A 296 5.86 0.88 23.75
CA GLU A 296 6.70 0.95 24.97
C GLU A 296 7.95 1.80 24.75
N LYS A 297 8.58 1.70 23.56
CA LYS A 297 9.79 2.44 23.21
C LYS A 297 9.55 3.96 23.07
N TYR A 298 8.40 4.37 22.54
CA TYR A 298 8.04 5.76 22.23
C TYR A 298 6.86 6.27 23.09
N LYS A 299 6.80 5.84 24.35
CA LYS A 299 5.69 6.10 25.30
C LYS A 299 5.61 7.54 25.83
N GLU A 300 6.56 8.41 25.50
CA GLU A 300 6.58 9.81 25.92
C GLU A 300 5.48 10.65 25.27
N LYS A 301 4.91 10.18 24.17
CA LYS A 301 3.83 10.83 23.43
C LYS A 301 2.80 9.80 22.98
N THR A 302 1.56 10.26 22.82
CA THR A 302 0.53 9.47 22.16
C THR A 302 0.84 9.33 20.66
N LEU A 303 0.24 8.35 19.97
CA LEU A 303 0.37 8.22 18.51
C LEU A 303 -0.17 9.46 17.80
N GLU A 304 -1.24 10.06 18.33
CA GLU A 304 -1.76 11.33 17.85
C GLU A 304 -0.70 12.44 17.96
N GLN A 305 -0.08 12.61 19.12
CA GLN A 305 0.96 13.63 19.30
C GLN A 305 2.14 13.41 18.34
N TRP A 306 2.56 12.15 18.14
CA TRP A 306 3.58 11.83 17.15
C TRP A 306 3.15 12.13 15.72
N ALA A 307 1.87 11.94 15.39
CA ALA A 307 1.34 12.23 14.06
C ALA A 307 1.33 13.73 13.79
N PHE A 308 0.99 14.54 14.80
CA PHE A 308 1.07 16.00 14.73
C PHE A 308 2.52 16.48 14.58
N ASP A 309 3.47 16.00 15.41
CA ASP A 309 4.88 16.35 15.25
C ASP A 309 5.41 16.01 13.85
N PHE A 310 4.99 14.85 13.32
CA PHE A 310 5.38 14.42 11.99
C PHE A 310 4.83 15.37 10.92
N LEU A 311 3.58 15.80 11.00
CA LEU A 311 2.99 16.73 10.04
C LEU A 311 3.48 18.16 10.22
N ASP A 312 3.80 18.60 11.43
CA ASP A 312 4.46 19.89 11.67
C ASP A 312 5.81 19.96 10.93
N LYS A 313 6.50 18.82 10.85
CA LYS A 313 7.77 18.71 10.11
C LYS A 313 7.60 18.50 8.61
N ASN A 314 6.62 17.70 8.18
CA ASN A 314 6.56 17.15 6.81
C ASN A 314 5.31 17.55 6.01
N GLY A 315 4.32 18.15 6.66
CA GLY A 315 2.98 18.37 6.10
C GLY A 315 2.83 19.69 5.32
N ALA A 316 3.77 20.63 5.43
CA ALA A 316 3.66 21.93 4.76
C ALA A 316 3.39 21.84 3.24
N PRO A 317 4.04 20.94 2.47
CA PRO A 317 3.74 20.78 1.03
C PRO A 317 2.30 20.39 0.71
N VAL A 318 1.62 19.71 1.64
CA VAL A 318 0.24 19.27 1.52
C VAL A 318 -0.74 20.16 2.29
N GLY A 319 -0.32 21.38 2.66
CA GLY A 319 -1.19 22.38 3.28
C GLY A 319 -1.49 22.13 4.75
N TRP A 320 -0.65 21.38 5.47
CA TRP A 320 -0.74 21.28 6.92
C TRP A 320 -0.52 22.65 7.58
N THR A 321 -1.41 23.00 8.51
CA THR A 321 -1.39 24.27 9.26
C THR A 321 -1.60 24.06 10.76
N GLY A 322 -1.38 22.83 11.25
CA GLY A 322 -1.78 22.39 12.60
C GLY A 322 -3.12 21.67 12.65
N THR A 323 -3.83 21.59 11.51
CA THR A 323 -5.05 20.79 11.33
C THR A 323 -4.94 19.95 10.08
N PHE A 324 -5.50 18.74 10.12
CA PHE A 324 -5.45 17.81 8.99
C PHE A 324 -6.23 18.36 7.80
N PRO A 325 -5.65 18.37 6.59
CA PRO A 325 -6.28 18.97 5.41
C PRO A 325 -7.66 18.38 5.07
N PHE A 326 -7.87 17.09 5.39
CA PHE A 326 -9.14 16.38 5.16
C PHE A 326 -9.86 15.93 6.45
N ILE A 327 -9.25 16.16 7.62
CA ILE A 327 -9.82 15.82 8.93
C ILE A 327 -10.13 17.14 9.66
N GLY A 328 -11.18 17.83 9.21
CA GLY A 328 -11.73 19.00 9.89
C GLY A 328 -12.95 18.65 10.76
N PRO A 329 -13.31 19.49 11.74
CA PRO A 329 -14.61 19.37 12.41
C PRO A 329 -15.71 19.46 11.34
N ALA A 330 -16.77 18.66 11.48
CA ALA A 330 -17.84 18.50 10.50
C ALA A 330 -18.61 19.79 10.12
N GLU A 331 -18.22 20.96 10.63
CA GLU A 331 -18.98 22.21 10.59
C GLU A 331 -18.50 23.26 9.58
N SER A 332 -17.39 23.07 8.87
CA SER A 332 -16.99 24.04 7.81
C SER A 332 -17.19 23.53 6.38
N ASP A 333 -17.77 22.35 6.20
CA ASP A 333 -18.08 21.81 4.88
C ASP A 333 -19.60 21.81 4.63
N PRO A 334 -20.14 22.79 3.89
CA PRO A 334 -21.57 22.80 3.53
C PRO A 334 -21.99 21.58 2.69
N VAL A 335 -21.03 20.75 2.24
CA VAL A 335 -21.28 19.53 1.45
C VAL A 335 -21.54 18.29 2.33
N ARG A 336 -21.29 18.33 3.65
CA ARG A 336 -21.51 17.19 4.57
C ARG A 336 -22.90 17.10 5.20
N LYS A 337 -23.85 17.98 4.83
CA LYS A 337 -25.28 17.79 5.17
C LYS A 337 -25.97 17.00 4.07
N ILE A 338 -25.84 15.67 4.10
CA ILE A 338 -26.77 14.75 3.41
C ILE A 338 -27.12 13.63 4.37
#